data_AF-A0A0N4ZNT9-F1
#
_entry.id   AF-A0A0N4ZNT9-F1
#
_cell.length_a   1.000
_cell.length_b   1.000
_cell.length_c   1.000
_cell.angle_alpha   90.00
_cell.angle_beta   90.00
_cell.angle_gamma   90.00
#
_symmetry.space_group_name_H-M   'P 1'
#
loop_
_entity.id
_entity.type
_entity.pdbx_description
1 polymer ?
#
loop_
_entity_poly.entity_id
_entity_poly.type
_entity_poly.pdbx_seq_one_letter_code
_entity_poly.pdbx_strand_id
1 'polypeptide(L)'
;MFVINKFKSIGTTLYTHKKKSIVGGYILYLIGDYCNDWIRDGKIRTYYSKEAVKYGRMPCHGVKPRRLTVLVNKMANERKVYDKFKTNVLPLFHLAGIQVTIIHAKDSSELEAVASVLENETDAVYVVGGDGTLSNVLTGIFKNSKNGPTFPIGHFPGGNDNKGLLSLRPNIFKNDDDVRSFCESGMSVIENTTSTVFPLKCEIILPVIGENEEKKEEIKTLYAMANVNGGFNQFVEERKNKYWYWFSIKRYFAYFLHGLKNFQGEIETNVVYTKFCPGCKKCLQDNQIAKIQKKEFDKEKKNSQISWWRNLFGSAKKLGDHTMVKNISNEPLTVNEECGTLCDKCIIASGTDLIIENEIGLKGNGLRFLIGGANYNRFSAIKDGWERVSKGNNCFKSVREDFYNKDAEFKGNSLEMVFTKMPSKYSSIWVAGEKVDLTEEYNKAIVKIEATKQRFDMFLPKDIRLNLNEL
;
A
#
# COMPACT_ATOMS: atom_id res chain seq x y z
N MET A 1 31.59 -31.47 47.05
CA MET A 1 32.15 -32.44 46.06
C MET A 1 31.17 -32.78 44.91
N PHE A 2 29.86 -32.85 45.14
CA PHE A 2 28.86 -33.17 44.09
C PHE A 2 28.77 -32.18 42.91
N VAL A 3 28.90 -30.88 43.16
CA VAL A 3 28.77 -29.84 42.12
C VAL A 3 29.95 -29.88 41.14
N ILE A 4 31.17 -30.07 41.64
CA ILE A 4 32.41 -30.10 40.84
C ILE A 4 32.43 -31.31 39.89
N ASN A 5 31.94 -32.47 40.35
CA ASN A 5 31.83 -33.66 39.49
C ASN A 5 30.80 -33.49 38.36
N LYS A 6 29.69 -32.78 38.60
CA LYS A 6 28.70 -32.46 37.54
C LYS A 6 29.28 -31.52 36.47
N PHE A 7 30.06 -30.51 36.85
CA PHE A 7 30.72 -29.63 35.87
C PHE A 7 31.75 -30.37 35.02
N LYS A 8 32.51 -31.29 35.63
CA LYS A 8 33.51 -32.11 34.91
C LYS A 8 32.84 -33.06 33.91
N SER A 9 31.70 -33.67 34.24
CA SER A 9 30.94 -34.54 33.32
C SER A 9 30.23 -33.77 32.19
N ILE A 10 29.82 -32.52 32.45
CA ILE A 10 29.25 -31.65 31.41
C ILE A 10 30.33 -31.25 30.41
N GLY A 11 31.52 -30.87 30.90
CA GLY A 11 32.66 -30.51 30.05
C GLY A 11 33.12 -31.66 29.14
N THR A 12 33.20 -32.89 29.67
CA THR A 12 33.55 -34.05 28.85
C THR A 12 32.47 -34.35 27.82
N THR A 13 31.19 -34.31 28.20
CA THR A 13 30.06 -34.58 27.29
C THR A 13 29.95 -33.56 26.15
N LEU A 14 30.20 -32.27 26.43
CA LEU A 14 30.25 -31.21 25.42
C LEU A 14 31.39 -31.44 24.42
N TYR A 15 32.53 -31.95 24.89
CA TYR A 15 33.68 -32.29 24.06
C TYR A 15 33.46 -33.55 23.20
N THR A 16 32.77 -34.57 23.73
CA THR A 16 32.47 -35.81 22.99
C THR A 16 31.46 -35.56 21.86
N HIS A 17 30.56 -34.60 22.02
CA HIS A 17 29.53 -34.27 21.03
C HIS A 17 29.66 -32.86 20.43
N LYS A 18 30.87 -32.48 19.97
CA LYS A 18 31.19 -31.15 19.43
C LYS A 18 30.13 -30.60 18.45
N LYS A 19 29.63 -31.42 17.52
CA LYS A 19 28.57 -31.03 16.56
C LYS A 19 27.24 -30.70 17.25
N LYS A 20 26.81 -31.49 18.24
CA LYS A 20 25.56 -31.25 18.99
C LYS A 20 25.70 -30.05 19.92
N SER A 21 26.88 -29.86 20.52
CA SER A 21 27.19 -28.72 21.38
C SER A 21 27.14 -27.39 20.61
N ILE A 22 27.67 -27.36 19.37
CA ILE A 22 27.58 -26.18 18.49
C ILE A 22 26.12 -25.86 18.15
N VAL A 23 25.35 -26.87 17.75
CA VAL A 23 23.92 -26.69 17.45
C VAL A 23 23.14 -26.24 18.68
N GLY A 24 23.39 -26.83 19.84
CA GLY A 24 22.77 -26.44 21.10
C GLY A 24 23.11 -25.02 21.53
N GLY A 25 24.37 -24.61 21.38
CA GLY A 25 24.81 -23.24 21.62
C GLY A 25 24.13 -22.23 20.69
N TYR A 26 24.01 -22.57 19.40
CA TYR A 26 23.29 -21.73 18.43
C TYR A 26 21.80 -21.60 18.77
N ILE A 27 21.13 -22.70 19.15
CA ILE A 27 19.72 -22.66 19.58
C ILE A 27 19.56 -21.80 20.84
N LEU A 28 20.45 -21.92 21.82
CA LEU A 28 20.42 -21.08 23.02
C LEU A 28 20.61 -19.61 22.71
N TYR A 29 21.49 -19.28 21.76
CA TYR A 29 21.66 -17.91 21.26
C TYR A 29 20.36 -17.38 20.65
N LEU A 30 19.71 -18.15 19.75
CA LEU A 30 18.43 -17.75 19.14
C LEU A 30 17.31 -17.56 20.19
N ILE A 31 17.26 -18.40 21.22
CA ILE A 31 16.29 -18.26 22.32
C ILE A 31 16.59 -16.99 23.13
N GLY A 32 17.86 -16.72 23.44
CA GLY A 32 18.27 -15.51 24.14
C GLY A 32 17.89 -14.24 23.38
N ASP A 33 18.14 -14.23 22.07
CA ASP A 33 17.78 -13.13 21.17
C ASP A 33 16.26 -12.91 21.11
N TYR A 34 15.49 -13.98 20.94
CA TYR A 34 14.02 -13.93 20.95
C TYR A 34 13.46 -13.39 22.29
N CYS A 35 13.99 -13.84 23.43
CA CYS A 35 13.58 -13.35 24.74
C CYS A 35 13.92 -11.86 24.92
N ASN A 36 15.08 -11.42 24.44
CA ASN A 36 15.49 -10.03 24.47
C ASN A 36 14.55 -9.15 23.62
N ASP A 37 14.23 -9.59 22.41
CA ASP A 37 13.26 -8.93 21.53
C ASP A 37 11.88 -8.82 22.20
N TRP A 38 11.39 -9.90 22.82
CA TRP A 38 10.10 -9.91 23.50
C TRP A 38 10.03 -8.90 24.66
N ILE A 39 11.09 -8.80 25.46
CA ILE A 39 11.21 -7.82 26.56
C ILE A 39 11.27 -6.41 25.98
N ARG A 40 12.11 -6.17 24.97
CA ARG A 40 12.25 -4.89 24.28
C ARG A 40 10.90 -4.40 23.75
N ASP A 41 10.19 -5.27 23.04
CA ASP A 41 8.86 -4.97 22.48
C ASP A 41 7.84 -4.65 23.58
N GLY A 42 7.93 -5.33 24.73
CA GLY A 42 7.14 -5.01 25.93
C GLY A 42 7.40 -3.61 26.46
N LYS A 43 8.67 -3.20 26.56
CA LYS A 43 9.04 -1.84 26.99
C LYS A 43 8.54 -0.79 25.99
N ILE A 44 8.69 -1.05 24.68
CA ILE A 44 8.19 -0.19 23.60
C ILE A 44 6.67 0.03 23.75
N ARG A 45 5.89 -1.05 23.84
CA ARG A 45 4.43 -0.95 24.04
C ARG A 45 4.06 -0.17 25.29
N THR A 46 4.80 -0.37 26.38
CA THR A 46 4.59 0.35 27.65
C THR A 46 4.82 1.85 27.48
N TYR A 47 5.87 2.25 26.76
CA TYR A 47 6.15 3.66 26.45
C TYR A 47 5.00 4.29 25.66
N TYR A 48 4.58 3.69 24.55
CA TYR A 48 3.46 4.24 23.73
C TYR A 48 2.14 4.25 24.50
N SER A 49 1.89 3.26 25.35
CA SER A 49 0.69 3.23 26.20
C SER A 49 0.67 4.41 27.18
N LYS A 50 1.83 4.77 27.78
CA LYS A 50 1.93 5.95 28.66
C LYS A 50 1.64 7.24 27.90
N GLU A 51 2.08 7.36 26.65
CA GLU A 51 1.76 8.51 25.79
C GLU A 51 0.27 8.55 25.44
N ALA A 52 -0.32 7.44 25.02
CA ALA A 52 -1.75 7.37 24.67
C ALA A 52 -2.67 7.74 25.85
N VAL A 53 -2.32 7.33 27.07
CA VAL A 53 -3.07 7.68 28.29
C VAL A 53 -3.15 9.18 28.53
N LYS A 54 -2.14 9.97 28.11
CA LYS A 54 -2.19 11.43 28.24
C LYS A 54 -3.36 12.02 27.47
N TYR A 55 -3.65 11.50 26.28
CA TYR A 55 -4.78 11.92 25.46
C TYR A 55 -6.12 11.51 26.08
N GLY A 56 -6.22 10.28 26.61
CA GLY A 56 -7.44 9.82 27.26
C GLY A 56 -7.79 10.55 28.57
N ARG A 57 -6.80 11.18 29.21
CA ARG A 57 -7.00 12.00 30.43
C ARG A 57 -7.40 13.45 30.13
N MET A 58 -7.43 13.88 28.87
CA MET A 58 -7.82 15.24 28.52
C MET A 58 -9.34 15.43 28.74
N PRO A 59 -9.77 16.56 29.34
CA PRO A 59 -11.19 16.80 29.60
C PRO A 59 -11.96 16.98 28.28
N CYS A 60 -13.07 16.27 28.14
CA CYS A 60 -13.98 16.40 26.99
C CYS A 60 -14.92 17.60 27.22
N HIS A 61 -14.64 18.75 26.60
CA HIS A 61 -15.48 19.96 26.71
C HIS A 61 -16.78 19.83 25.87
N GLY A 62 -17.62 18.82 26.15
CA GLY A 62 -18.87 18.58 25.41
C GLY A 62 -18.72 18.03 23.99
N VAL A 63 -17.48 17.75 23.56
CA VAL A 63 -17.19 17.10 22.27
C VAL A 63 -17.34 15.59 22.42
N LYS A 64 -18.06 14.96 21.48
CA LYS A 64 -18.19 13.49 21.47
C LYS A 64 -16.83 12.84 21.17
N PRO A 65 -16.53 11.67 21.77
CA PRO A 65 -15.35 10.89 21.42
C PRO A 65 -15.32 10.60 19.91
N ARG A 66 -14.13 10.64 19.32
CA ARG A 66 -13.93 10.31 17.91
C ARG A 66 -14.32 8.85 17.66
N ARG A 67 -15.11 8.62 16.61
CA ARG A 67 -15.50 7.27 16.16
C ARG A 67 -14.54 6.80 15.08
N LEU A 68 -13.82 5.72 15.38
CA LEU A 68 -12.86 5.08 14.48
C LEU A 68 -13.39 3.73 14.04
N THR A 69 -13.58 3.54 12.74
CA THR A 69 -13.92 2.23 12.18
C THR A 69 -12.69 1.53 11.66
N VAL A 70 -12.39 0.37 12.22
CA VAL A 70 -11.24 -0.45 11.87
C VAL A 70 -11.70 -1.55 10.91
N LEU A 71 -11.17 -1.54 9.69
CA LEU A 71 -11.43 -2.56 8.69
C LEU A 71 -10.28 -3.57 8.66
N VAL A 72 -10.59 -4.83 8.98
CA VAL A 72 -9.60 -5.90 9.10
C VAL A 72 -9.81 -6.92 7.99
N ASN A 73 -8.78 -7.18 7.20
CA ASN A 73 -8.75 -8.35 6.33
C ASN A 73 -8.25 -9.57 7.12
N LYS A 74 -9.15 -10.49 7.46
CA LYS A 74 -8.84 -11.66 8.30
C LYS A 74 -7.85 -12.63 7.64
N MET A 75 -7.77 -12.66 6.32
CA MET A 75 -6.87 -13.54 5.57
C MET A 75 -5.48 -12.94 5.33
N ALA A 76 -5.26 -11.67 5.69
CA ALA A 76 -3.97 -11.02 5.49
C ALA A 76 -2.84 -11.68 6.30
N ASN A 77 -1.72 -11.94 5.63
CA ASN A 77 -0.44 -12.40 6.19
C ASN A 77 -0.56 -13.52 7.24
N GLU A 78 -1.13 -14.65 6.83
CA GLU A 78 -1.29 -15.86 7.67
C GLU A 78 -2.11 -15.63 8.95
N ARG A 79 -3.04 -14.64 8.93
CA ARG A 79 -3.92 -14.27 10.06
C ARG A 79 -3.21 -13.59 11.24
N LYS A 80 -1.88 -13.43 11.20
CA LYS A 80 -1.08 -12.84 12.29
C LYS A 80 -1.21 -11.32 12.38
N VAL A 81 -1.64 -10.66 11.30
CA VAL A 81 -1.73 -9.19 11.24
C VAL A 81 -2.74 -8.64 12.22
N TYR A 82 -3.89 -9.31 12.36
CA TYR A 82 -4.88 -8.89 13.36
C TYR A 82 -4.33 -9.04 14.78
N ASP A 83 -3.60 -10.10 15.09
CA ASP A 83 -2.99 -10.30 16.41
C ASP A 83 -1.94 -9.23 16.72
N LYS A 84 -1.11 -8.86 15.72
CA LYS A 84 -0.17 -7.74 15.83
C LYS A 84 -0.89 -6.42 16.07
N PHE A 85 -1.97 -6.13 15.34
CA PHE A 85 -2.79 -4.95 15.56
C PHE A 85 -3.42 -4.93 16.96
N LYS A 86 -4.03 -6.04 17.37
CA LYS A 86 -4.68 -6.23 18.67
C LYS A 86 -3.70 -6.04 19.83
N THR A 87 -2.45 -6.45 19.66
CA THR A 87 -1.42 -6.38 20.71
C THR A 87 -0.73 -5.01 20.76
N ASN A 88 -0.46 -4.40 19.60
CA ASN A 88 0.43 -3.22 19.53
C ASN A 88 -0.33 -1.88 19.41
N VAL A 89 -1.51 -1.85 18.80
CA VAL A 89 -2.20 -0.58 18.43
C VAL A 89 -3.58 -0.46 19.06
N LEU A 90 -4.38 -1.52 19.06
CA LEU A 90 -5.73 -1.49 19.62
C LEU A 90 -5.79 -0.98 21.08
N PRO A 91 -4.86 -1.36 21.98
CA PRO A 91 -4.84 -0.83 23.34
C PRO A 91 -4.62 0.68 23.36
N LEU A 92 -3.81 1.23 22.45
CA LEU A 92 -3.53 2.67 22.39
C LEU A 92 -4.81 3.47 22.09
N PHE A 93 -5.65 2.98 21.17
CA PHE A 93 -6.91 3.63 20.84
C PHE A 93 -7.88 3.66 22.04
N HIS A 94 -7.98 2.56 22.77
CA HIS A 94 -8.81 2.49 23.97
C HIS A 94 -8.27 3.40 25.09
N LEU A 95 -6.94 3.43 25.30
CA LEU A 95 -6.31 4.31 26.28
C LEU A 95 -6.46 5.80 25.95
N ALA A 96 -6.54 6.13 24.66
CA ALA A 96 -6.77 7.50 24.18
C ALA A 96 -8.25 7.93 24.23
N GLY A 97 -9.18 7.05 24.63
CA GLY A 97 -10.60 7.36 24.70
C GLY A 97 -11.31 7.41 23.35
N ILE A 98 -10.79 6.73 22.32
CA ILE A 98 -11.40 6.66 20.98
C ILE A 98 -12.45 5.53 20.97
N GLN A 99 -13.63 5.81 20.39
CA GLN A 99 -14.64 4.77 20.18
C GLN A 99 -14.26 3.95 18.95
N VAL A 100 -13.84 2.70 19.16
CA VAL A 100 -13.36 1.81 18.09
C VAL A 100 -14.42 0.78 17.72
N THR A 101 -14.79 0.72 16.45
CA THR A 101 -15.65 -0.33 15.88
C THR A 101 -14.83 -1.18 14.92
N ILE A 102 -14.68 -2.48 15.18
CA ILE A 102 -13.87 -3.38 14.35
C ILE A 102 -14.77 -4.22 13.45
N ILE A 103 -14.57 -4.12 12.14
CA ILE A 103 -15.27 -4.91 11.13
C ILE A 103 -14.27 -5.90 10.51
N HIS A 104 -14.60 -7.19 10.59
CA HIS A 104 -13.79 -8.25 10.03
C HIS A 104 -14.36 -8.65 8.67
N ALA A 105 -13.60 -8.40 7.61
CA ALA A 105 -13.92 -8.89 6.27
C ALA A 105 -13.26 -10.27 6.06
N LYS A 106 -14.01 -11.18 5.42
CA LYS A 106 -13.51 -12.48 4.98
C LYS A 106 -12.65 -12.32 3.73
N ASP A 107 -13.16 -11.56 2.76
CA ASP A 107 -12.59 -11.44 1.42
C ASP A 107 -12.43 -9.96 0.99
N SER A 108 -11.66 -9.73 -0.07
CA SER A 108 -11.44 -8.38 -0.65
C SER A 108 -12.74 -7.72 -1.10
N SER A 109 -13.66 -8.48 -1.70
CA SER A 109 -14.95 -7.95 -2.19
C SER A 109 -15.86 -7.50 -1.05
N GLU A 110 -15.86 -8.22 0.08
CA GLU A 110 -16.61 -7.80 1.28
C GLU A 110 -16.03 -6.50 1.85
N LEU A 111 -14.70 -6.40 1.90
CA LEU A 111 -14.00 -5.20 2.34
C LEU A 111 -14.33 -3.99 1.46
N GLU A 112 -14.36 -4.17 0.14
CA GLU A 112 -14.74 -3.14 -0.82
C GLU A 112 -16.20 -2.71 -0.63
N ALA A 113 -17.12 -3.67 -0.48
CA ALA A 113 -18.54 -3.40 -0.26
C ALA A 113 -18.77 -2.63 1.05
N VAL A 114 -18.14 -3.05 2.16
CA VAL A 114 -18.21 -2.34 3.43
C VAL A 114 -17.66 -0.92 3.29
N ALA A 115 -16.48 -0.76 2.67
CA ALA A 115 -15.84 0.54 2.50
C ALA A 115 -16.70 1.54 1.71
N SER A 116 -17.49 1.04 0.75
CA SER A 116 -18.39 1.88 -0.06
C SER A 116 -19.51 2.56 0.74
N VAL A 117 -19.89 2.02 1.92
CA VAL A 117 -21.05 2.51 2.70
C VAL A 117 -20.65 3.42 3.88
N LEU A 118 -19.36 3.55 4.21
CA LEU A 118 -18.88 4.16 5.47
C LEU A 118 -19.02 5.70 5.57
N GLU A 119 -19.39 6.41 4.51
CA GLU A 119 -19.29 7.89 4.43
C GLU A 119 -20.03 8.68 5.51
N ASN A 120 -21.08 8.13 6.13
CA ASN A 120 -21.92 8.88 7.06
C ASN A 120 -21.82 8.43 8.53
N GLU A 121 -21.14 7.33 8.82
CA GLU A 121 -21.19 6.69 10.15
C GLU A 121 -19.92 6.90 10.99
N THR A 122 -18.82 7.32 10.37
CA THR A 122 -17.48 7.25 10.96
C THR A 122 -16.73 8.56 10.78
N ASP A 123 -15.92 8.95 11.77
CA ASP A 123 -15.13 10.19 11.70
C ASP A 123 -13.74 9.92 11.10
N ALA A 124 -13.29 8.66 11.15
CA ALA A 124 -12.03 8.18 10.61
C ALA A 124 -12.12 6.67 10.33
N VAL A 125 -11.36 6.20 9.34
CA VAL A 125 -11.22 4.78 9.02
C VAL A 125 -9.78 4.32 9.23
N TYR A 126 -9.59 3.14 9.80
CA TYR A 126 -8.28 2.54 10.00
C TYR A 126 -8.21 1.16 9.33
N VAL A 127 -7.34 1.01 8.34
CA VAL A 127 -7.23 -0.23 7.56
C VAL A 127 -6.13 -1.12 8.13
N VAL A 128 -6.47 -2.36 8.47
CA VAL A 128 -5.55 -3.35 9.01
C VAL A 128 -5.25 -4.43 7.96
N GLY A 129 -4.07 -4.35 7.35
CA GLY A 129 -3.64 -5.26 6.29
C GLY A 129 -2.41 -4.78 5.52
N GLY A 130 -2.10 -5.39 4.39
CA GLY A 130 -1.06 -4.90 3.49
C GLY A 130 -1.56 -3.84 2.52
N ASP A 131 -0.73 -3.45 1.54
CA ASP A 131 -1.08 -2.46 0.52
C ASP A 131 -2.32 -2.87 -0.31
N GLY A 132 -2.49 -4.15 -0.61
CA GLY A 132 -3.66 -4.65 -1.35
C GLY A 132 -4.96 -4.51 -0.55
N THR A 133 -4.91 -4.65 0.78
CA THR A 133 -6.07 -4.38 1.65
C THR A 133 -6.45 -2.91 1.59
N LEU A 134 -5.47 -2.00 1.65
CA LEU A 134 -5.70 -0.57 1.49
C LEU A 134 -6.25 -0.24 0.09
N SER A 135 -5.72 -0.88 -0.96
CA SER A 135 -6.19 -0.72 -2.34
C SER A 135 -7.66 -1.07 -2.50
N ASN A 136 -8.12 -2.17 -1.90
CA ASN A 136 -9.53 -2.58 -1.94
C ASN A 136 -10.46 -1.58 -1.22
N VAL A 137 -10.04 -1.08 -0.05
CA VAL A 137 -10.80 -0.05 0.69
C VAL A 137 -10.89 1.24 -0.12
N LEU A 138 -9.77 1.71 -0.67
CA LEU A 138 -9.76 2.91 -1.51
C LEU A 138 -10.64 2.72 -2.74
N THR A 139 -10.55 1.56 -3.39
CA THR A 139 -11.36 1.23 -4.57
C THR A 139 -12.85 1.30 -4.25
N GLY A 140 -13.30 0.72 -3.13
CA GLY A 140 -14.70 0.76 -2.71
C GLY A 140 -15.20 2.18 -2.44
N ILE A 141 -14.37 3.00 -1.80
CA ILE A 141 -14.67 4.42 -1.54
C ILE A 141 -14.74 5.22 -2.84
N PHE A 142 -13.72 5.13 -3.70
CA PHE A 142 -13.63 5.94 -4.93
C PHE A 142 -14.64 5.53 -5.99
N LYS A 143 -15.09 4.26 -6.01
CA LYS A 143 -16.18 3.81 -6.89
C LYS A 143 -17.52 4.44 -6.51
N ASN A 144 -17.85 4.51 -5.23
CA ASN A 144 -19.10 5.15 -4.78
C ASN A 144 -18.98 6.68 -4.79
N SER A 145 -17.82 7.19 -4.39
CA SER A 145 -17.55 8.60 -4.21
C SER A 145 -16.38 9.07 -5.07
N LYS A 146 -16.73 9.57 -6.26
CA LYS A 146 -15.76 10.19 -7.18
C LYS A 146 -14.96 11.36 -6.57
N ASN A 147 -15.34 11.87 -5.40
CA ASN A 147 -14.61 12.95 -4.72
C ASN A 147 -13.52 12.44 -3.75
N GLY A 148 -13.44 11.13 -3.54
CA GLY A 148 -12.61 10.51 -2.52
C GLY A 148 -13.23 10.54 -1.14
N PRO A 149 -12.57 9.91 -0.14
CA PRO A 149 -13.05 9.86 1.23
C PRO A 149 -13.15 11.27 1.83
N THR A 150 -14.24 11.51 2.55
CA THR A 150 -14.48 12.74 3.33
C THR A 150 -13.81 12.73 4.70
N PHE A 151 -13.34 11.56 5.12
CA PHE A 151 -12.68 11.30 6.39
C PHE A 151 -11.21 10.89 6.16
N PRO A 152 -10.32 11.13 7.13
CA PRO A 152 -8.95 10.67 7.05
C PRO A 152 -8.86 9.14 7.21
N ILE A 153 -7.93 8.53 6.47
CA ILE A 153 -7.69 7.08 6.48
C ILE A 153 -6.34 6.79 7.14
N GLY A 154 -6.30 5.89 8.11
CA GLY A 154 -5.06 5.32 8.65
C GLY A 154 -4.81 3.92 8.12
N HIS A 155 -3.55 3.49 8.13
CA HIS A 155 -3.16 2.16 7.64
C HIS A 155 -2.16 1.54 8.61
N PHE A 156 -2.47 0.32 9.07
CA PHE A 156 -1.56 -0.50 9.84
C PHE A 156 -0.63 -1.24 8.88
N PRO A 157 0.71 -1.19 9.06
CA PRO A 157 1.67 -1.83 8.17
C PRO A 157 1.71 -3.36 8.36
N GLY A 158 0.62 -4.06 8.02
CA GLY A 158 0.50 -5.51 8.17
C GLY A 158 1.04 -6.32 6.99
N GLY A 159 1.46 -5.67 5.91
CA GLY A 159 2.05 -6.32 4.74
C GLY A 159 3.47 -6.81 5.00
N ASN A 160 3.94 -7.70 4.14
CA ASN A 160 5.31 -8.22 4.23
C ASN A 160 6.37 -7.20 3.82
N ASP A 161 6.01 -6.22 2.99
CA ASP A 161 6.97 -5.26 2.44
C ASP A 161 6.42 -3.81 2.38
N ASN A 162 5.17 -3.58 2.84
CA ASN A 162 4.44 -2.29 2.98
C ASN A 162 4.89 -1.15 2.03
N LYS A 163 4.86 -1.40 0.71
CA LYS A 163 5.44 -0.53 -0.33
C LYS A 163 4.85 0.87 -0.31
N GLY A 164 3.53 0.99 -0.14
CA GLY A 164 2.84 2.28 -0.16
C GLY A 164 3.30 3.17 0.99
N LEU A 165 3.37 2.60 2.20
CA LEU A 165 3.85 3.30 3.39
C LEU A 165 5.35 3.60 3.32
N LEU A 166 6.16 2.66 2.82
CA LEU A 166 7.60 2.85 2.65
C LEU A 166 7.91 4.02 1.71
N SER A 167 7.17 4.15 0.60
CA SER A 167 7.32 5.28 -0.33
C SER A 167 6.97 6.63 0.31
N LEU A 168 6.01 6.65 1.23
CA LEU A 168 5.55 7.87 1.91
C LEU A 168 6.46 8.29 3.07
N ARG A 169 6.93 7.31 3.86
CA ARG A 169 7.73 7.52 5.08
C ARG A 169 8.80 6.44 5.22
N PRO A 170 9.89 6.51 4.44
CA PRO A 170 10.91 5.47 4.41
C PRO A 170 11.64 5.32 5.76
N ASN A 171 11.81 6.39 6.51
CA ASN A 171 12.48 6.35 7.82
C ASN A 171 11.71 5.57 8.89
N ILE A 172 10.39 5.48 8.74
CA ILE A 172 9.49 4.88 9.75
C ILE A 172 9.18 3.44 9.39
N PHE A 173 8.87 3.16 8.13
CA PHE A 173 8.40 1.85 7.68
C PHE A 173 9.50 1.00 7.02
N LYS A 174 10.78 1.31 7.27
CA LYS A 174 11.93 0.57 6.71
C LYS A 174 11.95 -0.91 7.13
N ASN A 175 11.52 -1.21 8.34
CA ASN A 175 11.59 -2.55 8.93
C ASN A 175 10.18 -3.15 9.04
N ASP A 176 9.98 -4.31 8.41
CA ASP A 176 8.65 -4.94 8.28
C ASP A 176 8.11 -5.54 9.60
N ASP A 177 8.93 -5.62 10.66
CA ASP A 177 8.52 -6.16 11.96
C ASP A 177 8.95 -5.29 13.16
N ASP A 178 9.05 -3.98 12.96
CA ASP A 178 9.35 -3.06 14.05
C ASP A 178 8.05 -2.64 14.78
N VAL A 179 7.95 -2.99 16.06
CA VAL A 179 6.81 -2.61 16.92
C VAL A 179 6.64 -1.10 17.00
N ARG A 180 7.72 -0.32 16.87
CA ARG A 180 7.65 1.15 16.86
C ARG A 180 6.85 1.64 15.66
N SER A 181 7.05 1.07 14.48
CA SER A 181 6.32 1.44 13.26
C SER A 181 4.82 1.12 13.40
N PHE A 182 4.48 0.01 14.04
CA PHE A 182 3.09 -0.32 14.39
C PHE A 182 2.49 0.73 15.34
N CYS A 183 3.15 1.01 16.45
CA CYS A 183 2.64 1.96 17.44
C CYS A 183 2.57 3.39 16.89
N GLU A 184 3.53 3.84 16.07
CA GLU A 184 3.50 5.17 15.44
C GLU A 184 2.36 5.31 14.43
N SER A 185 2.03 4.24 13.68
CA SER A 185 0.85 4.26 12.81
C SER A 185 -0.44 4.50 13.62
N GLY A 186 -0.57 3.89 14.80
CA GLY A 186 -1.68 4.14 15.73
C GLY A 186 -1.64 5.53 16.36
N MET A 187 -0.46 5.98 16.82
CA MET A 187 -0.31 7.30 17.43
C MET A 187 -0.65 8.41 16.44
N SER A 188 -0.34 8.25 15.15
CA SER A 188 -0.71 9.25 14.14
C SER A 188 -2.22 9.52 14.08
N VAL A 189 -3.05 8.50 14.35
CA VAL A 189 -4.51 8.64 14.46
C VAL A 189 -4.91 9.38 15.72
N ILE A 190 -4.30 9.02 16.86
CA ILE A 190 -4.56 9.65 18.17
C ILE A 190 -4.20 11.14 18.13
N GLU A 191 -3.05 11.47 17.55
CA GLU A 191 -2.50 12.83 17.43
C GLU A 191 -3.14 13.63 16.29
N ASN A 192 -3.99 12.98 15.48
CA ASN A 192 -4.60 13.57 14.29
C ASN A 192 -3.56 14.13 13.30
N THR A 193 -2.42 13.45 13.16
CA THR A 193 -1.36 13.85 12.24
C THR A 193 -1.68 13.34 10.84
N THR A 194 -2.25 14.21 10.01
CA THR A 194 -2.63 13.90 8.64
C THR A 194 -1.63 14.44 7.62
N SER A 195 -1.55 13.77 6.49
CA SER A 195 -0.84 14.22 5.29
C SER A 195 -1.71 13.92 4.08
N THR A 196 -1.84 14.91 3.20
CA THR A 196 -2.60 14.75 1.97
C THR A 196 -1.83 13.88 0.99
N VAL A 197 -2.48 12.85 0.45
CA VAL A 197 -1.91 11.88 -0.48
C VAL A 197 -2.78 11.72 -1.72
N PHE A 198 -2.17 11.24 -2.80
CA PHE A 198 -2.80 11.08 -4.11
C PHE A 198 -2.68 9.62 -4.57
N PRO A 199 -3.79 8.90 -4.76
CA PRO A 199 -3.76 7.53 -5.25
C PRO A 199 -3.55 7.46 -6.77
N LEU A 200 -3.09 6.30 -7.23
CA LEU A 200 -3.14 5.88 -8.62
C LEU A 200 -4.48 5.21 -8.92
N LYS A 201 -5.03 5.46 -10.10
CA LYS A 201 -6.14 4.69 -10.65
C LYS A 201 -5.60 3.77 -11.72
N CYS A 202 -5.82 2.48 -11.58
CA CYS A 202 -5.45 1.44 -12.54
C CYS A 202 -6.73 0.80 -13.07
N GLU A 203 -6.95 0.86 -14.37
CA GLU A 203 -8.04 0.18 -15.06
C GLU A 203 -7.43 -0.88 -15.98
N ILE A 204 -7.77 -2.12 -15.72
CA ILE A 204 -7.35 -3.27 -16.52
C ILE A 204 -8.57 -3.74 -17.28
N ILE A 205 -8.51 -3.62 -18.60
CA ILE A 205 -9.56 -4.06 -19.51
C ILE A 205 -9.17 -5.45 -20.00
N LEU A 206 -9.90 -6.46 -19.56
CA LEU A 206 -9.73 -7.84 -19.96
C LEU A 206 -10.84 -8.22 -20.93
N PRO A 207 -10.53 -8.79 -22.09
CA PRO A 207 -11.56 -9.45 -22.89
C PRO A 207 -11.93 -10.76 -22.18
N VAL A 208 -13.23 -11.01 -22.08
CA VAL A 208 -13.80 -12.22 -21.47
C VAL A 208 -14.82 -12.78 -22.44
N ILE A 209 -14.76 -14.09 -22.66
CA ILE A 209 -15.76 -14.80 -23.47
C ILE A 209 -16.94 -15.11 -22.54
N GLY A 210 -18.08 -14.47 -22.80
CA GLY A 210 -19.31 -14.76 -22.06
C GLY A 210 -19.88 -16.14 -22.39
N GLU A 211 -20.81 -16.62 -21.57
CA GLU A 211 -21.47 -17.94 -21.72
C GLU A 211 -22.14 -18.15 -23.10
N ASN A 212 -22.45 -17.07 -23.83
CA ASN A 212 -23.06 -17.08 -25.16
C ASN A 212 -22.04 -16.82 -26.30
N GLU A 213 -20.73 -17.00 -26.08
CA GLU A 213 -19.66 -16.64 -27.03
C GLU A 213 -19.59 -15.13 -27.38
N GLU A 214 -20.35 -14.28 -26.67
CA GLU A 214 -20.25 -12.83 -26.77
C GLU A 214 -18.95 -12.35 -26.11
N LYS A 215 -18.14 -11.59 -26.87
CA LYS A 215 -16.97 -10.89 -26.32
C LYS A 215 -17.45 -9.77 -25.39
N LYS A 216 -17.25 -9.93 -24.09
CA LYS A 216 -17.51 -8.90 -23.08
C LYS A 216 -16.18 -8.39 -22.54
N GLU A 217 -16.09 -7.10 -22.29
CA GLU A 217 -14.91 -6.51 -21.65
C GLU A 217 -15.17 -6.40 -20.15
N GLU A 218 -14.35 -7.08 -19.35
CA GLU A 218 -14.34 -6.92 -17.91
C GLU A 218 -13.36 -5.81 -17.54
N ILE A 219 -13.88 -4.74 -16.92
CA ILE A 219 -13.07 -3.61 -16.47
C ILE A 219 -12.81 -3.75 -14.99
N LYS A 220 -11.57 -4.10 -14.63
CA LYS A 220 -11.12 -4.14 -13.24
C LYS A 220 -10.47 -2.80 -12.89
N THR A 221 -11.18 -1.96 -12.15
CA THR A 221 -10.67 -0.69 -11.62
C THR A 221 -10.14 -0.87 -10.19
N LEU A 222 -8.89 -0.47 -9.96
CA LEU A 222 -8.21 -0.48 -8.67
C LEU A 222 -7.61 0.89 -8.35
N TYR A 223 -7.76 1.34 -7.11
CA TYR A 223 -7.13 2.55 -6.58
C TYR A 223 -6.00 2.19 -5.63
N ALA A 224 -4.76 2.55 -5.96
CA ALA A 224 -3.56 2.09 -5.26
C ALA A 224 -2.68 3.25 -4.78
N MET A 225 -2.09 3.11 -3.59
CA MET A 225 -1.04 4.01 -3.11
C MET A 225 0.36 3.55 -3.52
N ALA A 226 0.53 2.23 -3.64
CA ALA A 226 1.80 1.60 -4.00
C ALA A 226 1.96 1.48 -5.53
N ASN A 227 3.18 1.18 -5.95
CA ASN A 227 3.57 1.02 -7.34
C ASN A 227 2.83 -0.16 -8.00
N VAL A 228 2.73 -0.11 -9.33
CA VAL A 228 2.36 -1.25 -10.18
C VAL A 228 3.65 -1.94 -10.62
N ASN A 229 3.72 -3.25 -10.42
CA ASN A 229 4.91 -4.05 -10.71
C ASN A 229 4.57 -5.22 -11.65
N GLY A 230 5.50 -5.59 -12.51
CA GLY A 230 5.43 -6.77 -13.37
C GLY A 230 6.80 -7.38 -13.59
N GLY A 231 6.86 -8.64 -14.00
CA GLY A 231 8.11 -9.30 -14.35
C GLY A 231 8.62 -10.33 -13.36
N PHE A 232 9.83 -10.80 -13.62
CA PHE A 232 10.43 -11.96 -12.96
C PHE A 232 10.66 -11.71 -11.46
N ASN A 233 11.12 -10.51 -11.08
CA ASN A 233 11.44 -10.19 -9.70
C ASN A 233 10.19 -10.24 -8.80
N GLN A 234 9.10 -9.62 -9.24
CA GLN A 234 7.84 -9.63 -8.50
C GLN A 234 7.26 -11.06 -8.42
N PHE A 235 7.39 -11.86 -9.49
CA PHE A 235 7.01 -13.27 -9.50
C PHE A 235 7.75 -14.11 -8.44
N VAL A 236 9.05 -13.87 -8.25
CA VAL A 236 9.87 -14.56 -7.23
C VAL A 236 9.47 -14.10 -5.82
N GLU A 237 9.33 -12.80 -5.61
CA GLU A 237 9.00 -12.21 -4.31
C GLU A 237 7.64 -12.67 -3.79
N GLU A 238 6.66 -12.90 -4.65
CA GLU A 238 5.38 -13.51 -4.28
C GLU A 238 5.55 -14.95 -3.73
N ARG A 239 6.48 -15.72 -4.29
CA ARG A 239 6.69 -17.14 -3.98
C ARG A 239 7.70 -17.39 -2.88
N LYS A 240 8.41 -16.35 -2.39
CA LYS A 240 9.46 -16.46 -1.37
C LYS A 240 9.00 -17.19 -0.10
N ASN A 241 7.73 -17.02 0.29
CA ASN A 241 7.19 -17.62 1.51
C ASN A 241 6.99 -19.14 1.41
N LYS A 242 6.99 -19.74 0.21
CA LYS A 242 7.00 -21.21 0.06
C LYS A 242 8.27 -21.84 0.63
N TYR A 243 9.35 -21.07 0.70
CA TYR A 243 10.67 -21.51 1.16
C TYR A 243 10.94 -21.16 2.62
N TRP A 244 9.90 -21.05 3.46
CA TRP A 244 10.00 -20.66 4.88
C TRP A 244 11.01 -21.50 5.68
N TYR A 245 11.19 -22.77 5.31
CA TYR A 245 12.14 -23.72 5.92
C TYR A 245 13.62 -23.36 5.70
N TRP A 246 13.93 -22.47 4.75
CA TRP A 246 15.27 -21.92 4.55
C TRP A 246 15.55 -20.67 5.40
N PHE A 247 14.63 -20.31 6.32
CA PHE A 247 14.76 -19.18 7.26
C PHE A 247 15.27 -17.90 6.57
N SER A 248 16.40 -17.36 7.02
CA SER A 248 16.98 -16.10 6.52
C SER A 248 17.48 -16.18 5.07
N ILE A 249 17.71 -17.37 4.52
CA ILE A 249 18.22 -17.58 3.16
C ILE A 249 17.06 -17.80 2.16
N LYS A 250 15.80 -17.83 2.64
CA LYS A 250 14.63 -18.12 1.79
C LYS A 250 14.52 -17.26 0.53
N ARG A 251 14.86 -15.96 0.61
CA ARG A 251 14.82 -15.04 -0.54
C ARG A 251 15.89 -15.40 -1.57
N TYR A 252 17.15 -15.59 -1.15
CA TYR A 252 18.25 -16.03 -2.01
C TYR A 252 17.94 -17.34 -2.72
N PHE A 253 17.40 -18.32 -1.99
CA PHE A 253 17.03 -19.62 -2.52
C PHE A 253 15.87 -19.51 -3.53
N ALA A 254 14.87 -18.66 -3.26
CA ALA A 254 13.76 -18.41 -4.18
C ALA A 254 14.27 -17.87 -5.53
N TYR A 255 15.15 -16.87 -5.51
CA TYR A 255 15.77 -16.32 -6.73
C TYR A 255 16.58 -17.38 -7.48
N PHE A 256 17.37 -18.18 -6.76
CA PHE A 256 18.16 -19.25 -7.38
C PHE A 256 17.28 -20.29 -8.08
N LEU A 257 16.30 -20.85 -7.37
CA LEU A 257 15.48 -21.94 -7.89
C LEU A 257 14.57 -21.49 -9.03
N HIS A 258 13.93 -20.32 -8.89
CA HIS A 258 13.06 -19.79 -9.93
C HIS A 258 13.84 -19.20 -11.11
N GLY A 259 15.03 -18.65 -10.88
CA GLY A 259 15.90 -18.23 -11.99
C GLY A 259 16.32 -19.42 -12.86
N LEU A 260 16.60 -20.58 -12.24
CA LEU A 260 17.00 -21.77 -12.99
C LEU A 260 15.84 -22.44 -13.72
N LYS A 261 14.66 -22.54 -13.09
CA LYS A 261 13.51 -23.32 -13.60
C LYS A 261 12.46 -22.50 -14.36
N ASN A 262 12.26 -21.24 -14.00
CA ASN A 262 11.09 -20.45 -14.41
C ASN A 262 11.46 -19.21 -15.23
N PHE A 263 12.74 -18.83 -15.31
CA PHE A 263 13.15 -17.70 -16.14
C PHE A 263 12.93 -18.00 -17.62
N GLN A 264 12.09 -17.19 -18.26
CA GLN A 264 11.65 -17.39 -19.64
C GLN A 264 11.93 -16.17 -20.54
N GLY A 265 12.67 -15.18 -20.03
CA GLY A 265 13.09 -13.98 -20.76
C GLY A 265 12.30 -12.73 -20.39
N GLU A 266 12.23 -11.80 -21.32
CA GLU A 266 11.71 -10.45 -21.09
C GLU A 266 10.23 -10.30 -21.41
N ILE A 267 9.65 -9.27 -20.81
CA ILE A 267 8.36 -8.71 -21.15
C ILE A 267 8.61 -7.59 -22.16
N GLU A 268 7.79 -7.51 -23.20
CA GLU A 268 7.80 -6.40 -24.17
C GLU A 268 6.45 -5.67 -24.11
N THR A 269 6.52 -4.34 -24.03
CA THR A 269 5.35 -3.47 -23.89
C THR A 269 5.41 -2.29 -24.84
N ASN A 270 4.26 -1.94 -25.39
CA ASN A 270 4.03 -0.69 -26.08
C ASN A 270 3.30 0.26 -25.15
N VAL A 271 3.87 1.45 -24.93
CA VAL A 271 3.35 2.42 -23.97
C VAL A 271 3.08 3.75 -24.65
N VAL A 272 1.87 4.24 -24.48
CA VAL A 272 1.45 5.59 -24.83
C VAL A 272 1.19 6.34 -23.55
N TYR A 273 1.68 7.57 -23.43
CA TYR A 273 1.53 8.35 -22.20
C TYR A 273 1.23 9.81 -22.50
N THR A 274 0.66 10.48 -21.50
CA THR A 274 0.48 11.92 -21.49
C THR A 274 1.62 12.60 -20.76
N LYS A 275 2.04 13.77 -21.26
CA LYS A 275 3.13 14.54 -20.64
C LYS A 275 2.81 14.85 -19.17
N PHE A 276 3.85 14.81 -18.33
CA PHE A 276 3.72 15.12 -16.90
C PHE A 276 3.24 16.56 -16.69
N CYS A 277 2.31 16.74 -15.73
CA CYS A 277 1.88 18.06 -15.31
C CYS A 277 1.75 18.10 -13.77
N PRO A 278 2.47 19.00 -13.09
CA PRO A 278 2.48 19.08 -11.63
C PRO A 278 1.15 19.57 -11.03
N GLY A 279 0.20 20.02 -11.86
CA GLY A 279 -1.07 20.60 -11.43
C GLY A 279 -1.20 22.05 -11.91
N CYS A 280 -1.59 22.22 -13.17
CA CYS A 280 -1.87 23.53 -13.75
C CYS A 280 -3.34 23.92 -13.58
N LYS A 281 -3.68 25.16 -13.93
CA LYS A 281 -5.05 25.66 -13.86
C LYS A 281 -6.05 24.77 -14.63
N LYS A 282 -5.71 24.27 -15.83
CA LYS A 282 -6.59 23.41 -16.65
C LYS A 282 -6.98 22.12 -15.91
N CYS A 283 -6.01 21.29 -15.52
CA CYS A 283 -6.30 20.01 -14.88
C CYS A 283 -6.92 20.13 -13.48
N LEU A 284 -6.69 21.23 -12.76
CA LEU A 284 -7.35 21.49 -11.48
C LEU A 284 -8.76 22.06 -11.66
N GLN A 285 -9.00 22.91 -12.66
CA GLN A 285 -10.31 23.46 -12.98
C GLN A 285 -11.26 22.42 -13.57
N ASP A 286 -10.79 21.52 -14.44
CA ASP A 286 -11.61 20.43 -14.97
C ASP A 286 -12.15 19.54 -13.84
N ASN A 287 -11.33 19.29 -12.81
CA ASN A 287 -11.76 18.62 -11.59
C ASN A 287 -12.77 19.44 -10.75
N GLN A 288 -12.64 20.77 -10.70
CA GLN A 288 -13.59 21.64 -9.99
C GLN A 288 -14.92 21.78 -10.73
N ILE A 289 -14.91 21.87 -12.05
CA ILE A 289 -16.10 21.96 -12.90
C ILE A 289 -16.87 20.64 -12.84
N ALA A 290 -16.19 19.49 -12.92
CA ALA A 290 -16.79 18.18 -12.69
C ALA A 290 -17.43 18.06 -11.30
N LYS A 291 -16.85 18.69 -10.26
CA LYS A 291 -17.42 18.74 -8.91
C LYS A 291 -18.69 19.61 -8.83
N ILE A 292 -18.74 20.72 -9.56
CA ILE A 292 -19.91 21.62 -9.59
C ILE A 292 -21.06 20.95 -10.34
N GLN A 293 -20.81 20.45 -11.55
CA GLN A 293 -21.81 19.76 -12.37
C GLN A 293 -22.38 18.53 -11.66
N LYS A 294 -21.55 17.77 -10.92
CA LYS A 294 -22.04 16.64 -10.11
C LYS A 294 -22.90 17.10 -8.94
N LYS A 295 -22.55 18.19 -8.24
CA LYS A 295 -23.38 18.75 -7.16
C LYS A 295 -24.75 19.22 -7.66
N GLU A 296 -24.80 19.76 -8.88
CA GLU A 296 -26.04 20.14 -9.56
C GLU A 296 -26.87 18.89 -9.91
N PHE A 297 -26.25 17.88 -10.52
CA PHE A 297 -26.90 16.61 -10.85
C PHE A 297 -27.41 15.85 -9.61
N ASP A 298 -26.62 15.80 -8.53
CA ASP A 298 -27.02 15.16 -7.26
C ASP A 298 -28.12 15.96 -6.53
N LYS A 299 -28.17 17.29 -6.71
CA LYS A 299 -29.29 18.14 -6.27
C LYS A 299 -30.57 17.85 -7.05
N GLU A 300 -30.47 17.72 -8.37
CA GLU A 300 -31.61 17.38 -9.24
C GLU A 300 -32.15 15.98 -8.95
N LYS A 301 -31.26 15.01 -8.73
CA LYS A 301 -31.64 13.64 -8.37
C LYS A 301 -32.26 13.53 -6.97
N LYS A 302 -31.86 14.41 -6.03
CA LYS A 302 -32.53 14.56 -4.73
C LYS A 302 -33.87 15.28 -4.85
N ASN A 303 -33.99 16.28 -5.73
CA ASN A 303 -35.25 16.99 -5.98
C ASN A 303 -36.29 16.10 -6.69
N SER A 304 -35.88 15.20 -7.57
CA SER A 304 -36.79 14.27 -8.25
C SER A 304 -37.33 13.15 -7.34
N GLN A 305 -36.73 12.95 -6.15
CA GLN A 305 -37.22 12.02 -5.12
C GLN A 305 -38.03 12.72 -4.00
N ILE A 306 -38.27 14.04 -4.08
CA ILE A 306 -39.03 14.77 -3.06
C ILE A 306 -40.52 14.82 -3.46
N SER A 307 -41.33 14.12 -2.67
CA SER A 307 -42.78 13.98 -2.81
C SER A 307 -43.54 15.29 -2.55
N TRP A 308 -44.66 15.46 -3.26
CA TRP A 308 -45.50 16.66 -3.39
C TRP A 308 -46.00 17.31 -2.08
N TRP A 309 -46.01 16.57 -0.96
CA TRP A 309 -46.48 17.06 0.34
C TRP A 309 -45.56 18.11 0.99
N ARG A 310 -44.28 18.20 0.58
CA ARG A 310 -43.35 19.23 1.09
C ARG A 310 -43.66 20.65 0.60
N ASN A 311 -44.41 20.80 -0.49
CA ASN A 311 -44.92 22.10 -0.95
C ASN A 311 -46.15 22.57 -0.14
N LEU A 312 -46.75 21.68 0.66
CA LEU A 312 -47.95 21.96 1.46
C LEU A 312 -47.60 22.40 2.90
N PHE A 313 -46.42 22.03 3.40
CA PHE A 313 -45.89 22.49 4.68
C PHE A 313 -44.49 23.06 4.49
N GLY A 314 -44.43 24.34 4.14
CA GLY A 314 -43.19 25.07 3.93
C GLY A 314 -42.26 24.96 5.13
N SER A 315 -41.18 24.18 5.00
CA SER A 315 -40.10 24.16 5.99
C SER A 315 -39.06 25.20 5.58
N ALA A 316 -39.18 26.39 6.13
CA ALA A 316 -38.12 27.38 6.15
C ALA A 316 -36.98 26.85 7.02
N LYS A 317 -35.90 26.35 6.40
CA LYS A 317 -34.58 26.33 7.04
C LYS A 317 -33.76 27.46 6.46
N LYS A 318 -33.53 28.47 7.31
CA LYS A 318 -32.54 29.53 7.10
C LYS A 318 -31.22 28.89 6.67
N LEU A 319 -30.70 29.39 5.55
CA LEU A 319 -29.37 29.13 5.05
C LEU A 319 -28.38 29.66 6.11
N GLY A 320 -27.90 28.78 6.97
CA GLY A 320 -26.78 29.08 7.85
C GLY A 320 -25.52 29.14 6.99
N ASP A 321 -24.79 30.25 7.12
CA ASP A 321 -23.52 30.50 6.46
C ASP A 321 -22.64 29.25 6.47
N HIS A 322 -22.43 28.68 5.29
CA HIS A 322 -21.35 27.74 5.10
C HIS A 322 -20.05 28.52 5.31
N THR A 323 -19.43 28.30 6.46
CA THR A 323 -18.02 28.59 6.70
C THR A 323 -17.25 28.15 5.46
N MET A 324 -16.78 29.15 4.72
CA MET A 324 -15.95 28.95 3.54
C MET A 324 -14.82 28.01 3.90
N VAL A 325 -14.61 27.01 3.03
CA VAL A 325 -13.44 26.15 3.00
C VAL A 325 -12.22 27.06 3.08
N LYS A 326 -11.63 27.15 4.28
CA LYS A 326 -10.40 27.91 4.48
C LYS A 326 -9.26 27.16 3.80
N ASN A 327 -8.47 27.95 3.08
CA ASN A 327 -7.16 27.66 2.51
C ASN A 327 -7.14 26.89 1.18
N ILE A 328 -7.68 27.53 0.14
CA ILE A 328 -7.03 27.47 -1.18
C ILE A 328 -5.89 28.48 -1.11
N SER A 329 -4.65 28.03 -1.26
CA SER A 329 -3.51 28.93 -1.47
C SER A 329 -3.79 29.81 -2.69
N ASN A 330 -3.91 31.12 -2.49
CA ASN A 330 -4.09 32.12 -3.56
C ASN A 330 -2.78 32.34 -4.34
N GLU A 331 -2.11 31.26 -4.74
CA GLU A 331 -1.04 31.35 -5.73
C GLU A 331 -1.67 31.31 -7.13
N PRO A 332 -1.32 32.23 -8.04
CA PRO A 332 -1.82 32.19 -9.40
C PRO A 332 -1.34 30.91 -10.08
N LEU A 333 -2.27 29.98 -10.32
CA LEU A 333 -1.99 28.75 -11.06
C LEU A 333 -1.66 29.11 -12.52
N THR A 334 -0.45 28.81 -12.94
CA THR A 334 -0.05 28.93 -14.34
C THR A 334 -0.76 27.88 -15.18
N VAL A 335 -1.05 28.21 -16.44
CA VAL A 335 -1.60 27.28 -17.42
C VAL A 335 -0.43 26.57 -18.08
N ASN A 336 -0.38 25.24 -17.98
CA ASN A 336 0.58 24.45 -18.73
C ASN A 336 -0.08 24.06 -20.07
N GLU A 337 0.55 24.43 -21.19
CA GLU A 337 0.08 24.13 -22.54
C GLU A 337 0.23 22.65 -22.88
N GLU A 338 1.23 21.98 -22.31
CA GLU A 338 1.50 20.54 -22.48
C GLU A 338 0.63 19.65 -21.57
N CYS A 339 -0.27 20.24 -20.80
CA CYS A 339 -1.13 19.49 -19.89
C CYS A 339 -2.19 18.71 -20.66
N GLY A 340 -2.16 17.37 -20.53
CA GLY A 340 -3.16 16.49 -21.16
C GLY A 340 -2.90 16.21 -22.63
N THR A 341 -1.82 16.74 -23.21
CA THR A 341 -1.41 16.37 -24.56
C THR A 341 -0.81 14.96 -24.55
N LEU A 342 -1.32 14.11 -25.44
CA LEU A 342 -0.71 12.81 -25.73
C LEU A 342 0.71 13.03 -26.26
N CYS A 343 1.62 12.15 -25.87
CA CYS A 343 2.93 12.12 -26.49
C CYS A 343 2.81 11.44 -27.85
N ASP A 344 3.32 12.08 -28.90
CA ASP A 344 3.25 11.54 -30.28
C ASP A 344 4.10 10.27 -30.47
N LYS A 345 4.95 9.93 -29.49
CA LYS A 345 5.86 8.79 -29.55
C LYS A 345 5.34 7.64 -28.70
N CYS A 346 5.04 6.52 -29.35
CA CYS A 346 4.88 5.22 -28.68
C CYS A 346 6.26 4.71 -28.27
N ILE A 347 6.42 4.37 -26.98
CA ILE A 347 7.65 3.77 -26.47
C ILE A 347 7.49 2.25 -26.51
N ILE A 348 8.34 1.60 -27.30
CA ILE A 348 8.48 0.14 -27.29
C ILE A 348 9.64 -0.17 -26.36
N ALA A 349 9.37 -0.91 -25.30
CA ALA A 349 10.40 -1.27 -24.33
C ALA A 349 10.33 -2.73 -23.92
N SER A 350 11.50 -3.32 -23.69
CA SER A 350 11.65 -4.69 -23.22
C SER A 350 12.43 -4.74 -21.92
N GLY A 351 12.11 -5.69 -21.06
CA GLY A 351 12.83 -5.89 -19.81
C GLY A 351 12.31 -7.05 -18.99
N THR A 352 13.09 -7.46 -17.99
CA THR A 352 12.72 -8.52 -17.04
C THR A 352 11.91 -8.00 -15.85
N ASP A 353 11.94 -6.67 -15.61
CA ASP A 353 11.30 -5.99 -14.49
C ASP A 353 10.59 -4.73 -15.01
N LEU A 354 9.32 -4.57 -14.63
CA LEU A 354 8.46 -3.45 -14.99
C LEU A 354 7.95 -2.80 -13.71
N ILE A 355 8.12 -1.48 -13.58
CA ILE A 355 7.70 -0.71 -12.42
C ILE A 355 7.06 0.60 -12.88
N ILE A 356 5.88 0.89 -12.35
CA ILE A 356 5.20 2.15 -12.54
C ILE A 356 5.00 2.77 -11.17
N GLU A 357 5.67 3.88 -10.94
CA GLU A 357 5.72 4.53 -9.64
C GLU A 357 4.77 5.71 -9.54
N ASN A 358 4.23 5.87 -8.33
CA ASN A 358 3.49 7.06 -7.95
C ASN A 358 4.46 8.09 -7.33
N GLU A 359 4.91 9.06 -8.12
CA GLU A 359 5.69 10.18 -7.59
C GLU A 359 4.73 11.23 -7.02
N ILE A 360 4.64 11.28 -5.69
CA ILE A 360 3.77 12.22 -4.98
C ILE A 360 4.52 13.54 -4.75
N GLY A 361 4.01 14.62 -5.34
CA GLY A 361 4.46 15.98 -5.11
C GLY A 361 3.48 16.80 -4.25
N LEU A 362 3.83 18.06 -3.98
CA LEU A 362 3.02 18.95 -3.13
C LEU A 362 1.63 19.29 -3.72
N LYS A 363 1.54 19.44 -5.05
CA LYS A 363 0.34 19.90 -5.77
C LYS A 363 -0.40 18.78 -6.52
N GLY A 364 0.14 17.56 -6.50
CA GLY A 364 -0.40 16.40 -7.22
C GLY A 364 0.62 15.28 -7.32
N ASN A 365 0.25 14.20 -7.99
CA ASN A 365 1.14 13.10 -8.34
C ASN A 365 1.42 13.01 -9.84
N GLY A 366 2.48 12.30 -10.17
CA GLY A 366 2.84 11.85 -11.52
C GLY A 366 3.20 10.37 -11.53
N LEU A 367 3.15 9.79 -12.73
CA LEU A 367 3.62 8.45 -13.00
C LEU A 367 5.07 8.52 -13.45
N ARG A 368 5.90 7.61 -12.92
CA ARG A 368 7.22 7.32 -13.49
C ARG A 368 7.24 5.88 -13.99
N PHE A 369 7.49 5.71 -15.27
CA PHE A 369 7.59 4.40 -15.90
C PHE A 369 9.06 3.95 -15.94
N LEU A 370 9.31 2.74 -15.46
CA LEU A 370 10.63 2.13 -15.40
C LEU A 370 10.54 0.69 -15.92
N ILE A 371 11.38 0.37 -16.89
CA ILE A 371 11.56 -0.98 -17.39
C ILE A 371 13.05 -1.26 -17.55
N GLY A 372 13.48 -2.45 -17.13
CA GLY A 372 14.89 -2.75 -17.02
C GLY A 372 15.25 -4.21 -17.19
N GLY A 373 16.54 -4.45 -17.36
CA GLY A 373 17.09 -5.78 -17.58
C GLY A 373 16.83 -6.33 -18.99
N ALA A 374 16.98 -5.50 -20.01
CA ALA A 374 16.98 -5.94 -21.40
C ALA A 374 18.20 -6.84 -21.69
N ASN A 375 18.00 -7.90 -22.47
CA ASN A 375 18.95 -8.96 -22.77
C ASN A 375 19.53 -9.70 -21.53
N TYR A 376 18.82 -9.68 -20.39
CA TYR A 376 19.29 -10.39 -19.21
C TYR A 376 19.13 -11.91 -19.39
N ASN A 377 20.21 -12.63 -19.10
CA ASN A 377 20.15 -14.09 -19.00
C ASN A 377 19.70 -14.51 -17.59
N ARG A 378 19.42 -15.81 -17.43
CA ARG A 378 18.96 -16.36 -16.14
C ARG A 378 19.92 -16.06 -14.98
N PHE A 379 21.23 -16.06 -15.24
CA PHE A 379 22.25 -15.86 -14.21
C PHE A 379 22.37 -14.39 -13.81
N SER A 380 22.23 -13.47 -14.76
CA SER A 380 22.20 -12.03 -14.47
C SER A 380 20.94 -11.65 -13.70
N ALA A 381 19.78 -12.26 -14.01
CA ALA A 381 18.56 -12.11 -13.22
C ALA A 381 18.70 -12.63 -11.78
N ILE A 382 19.33 -13.80 -11.59
CA ILE A 382 19.63 -14.32 -10.23
C ILE A 382 20.57 -13.37 -9.49
N LYS A 383 21.63 -12.89 -10.16
CA LYS A 383 22.61 -11.98 -9.55
C LYS A 383 21.97 -10.66 -9.12
N ASP A 384 21.13 -10.06 -9.97
CA ASP A 384 20.36 -8.86 -9.63
C ASP A 384 19.45 -9.10 -8.42
N GLY A 385 18.73 -10.24 -8.40
CA GLY A 385 17.93 -10.67 -7.26
C GLY A 385 18.73 -10.78 -5.96
N TRP A 386 19.92 -11.38 -6.00
CA TRP A 386 20.79 -11.50 -4.82
C TRP A 386 21.37 -10.16 -4.36
N GLU A 387 21.71 -9.26 -5.28
CA GLU A 387 22.17 -7.89 -4.96
C GLU A 387 21.07 -7.09 -4.27
N ARG A 388 19.82 -7.22 -4.75
CA ARG A 388 18.62 -6.64 -4.13
C ARG A 388 18.41 -7.14 -2.71
N VAL A 389 18.52 -8.45 -2.49
CA VAL A 389 18.39 -9.04 -1.15
C VAL A 389 19.52 -8.59 -0.22
N SER A 390 20.75 -8.48 -0.75
CA SER A 390 21.93 -8.05 0.01
C SER A 390 21.83 -6.61 0.53
N LYS A 391 21.26 -5.69 -0.28
CA LYS A 391 21.04 -4.30 0.16
C LYS A 391 19.90 -4.13 1.17
N GLY A 392 19.12 -5.19 1.44
CA GLY A 392 18.03 -5.19 2.42
C GLY A 392 16.68 -4.79 1.85
N ASN A 393 15.73 -4.52 2.76
CA ASN A 393 14.26 -4.63 2.62
C ASN A 393 13.58 -4.05 1.35
N ASN A 394 14.24 -3.19 0.57
CA ASN A 394 13.71 -2.72 -0.71
C ASN A 394 14.23 -3.57 -1.89
N CYS A 395 13.73 -4.81 -2.02
CA CYS A 395 14.09 -5.69 -3.14
C CYS A 395 13.40 -5.32 -4.47
N PHE A 396 12.62 -4.23 -4.48
CA PHE A 396 11.73 -3.91 -5.59
C PHE A 396 12.39 -3.12 -6.71
N LYS A 397 13.39 -2.30 -6.40
CA LYS A 397 14.23 -1.66 -7.42
C LYS A 397 15.56 -2.36 -7.55
N SER A 398 16.09 -2.40 -8.77
CA SER A 398 17.47 -2.82 -8.96
C SER A 398 18.38 -1.85 -8.22
N VAL A 399 19.45 -2.41 -7.69
CA VAL A 399 20.54 -1.69 -7.06
C VAL A 399 21.38 -0.93 -8.08
N ARG A 400 21.36 -1.40 -9.33
CA ARG A 400 22.18 -0.95 -10.44
C ARG A 400 21.49 0.20 -11.18
N GLU A 401 22.18 1.31 -11.34
CA GLU A 401 21.66 2.48 -12.06
C GLU A 401 21.55 2.23 -13.57
N ASP A 402 22.38 1.34 -14.11
CA ASP A 402 22.40 0.90 -15.51
C ASP A 402 21.33 -0.17 -15.83
N PHE A 403 20.61 -0.65 -14.81
CA PHE A 403 19.59 -1.69 -15.01
C PHE A 403 18.35 -1.18 -15.75
N TYR A 404 17.90 0.04 -15.42
CA TYR A 404 16.72 0.64 -16.03
C TYR A 404 17.10 1.38 -17.30
N ASN A 405 16.35 1.14 -18.37
CA ASN A 405 16.60 1.79 -19.64
C ASN A 405 16.21 3.27 -19.56
N LYS A 406 17.21 4.16 -19.54
CA LYS A 406 17.03 5.61 -19.46
C LYS A 406 16.27 6.19 -20.66
N ASP A 407 16.33 5.56 -21.82
CA ASP A 407 15.64 6.01 -23.02
C ASP A 407 14.14 5.66 -23.00
N ALA A 408 13.78 4.57 -22.29
CA ALA A 408 12.40 4.16 -22.09
C ALA A 408 11.76 4.77 -20.83
N GLU A 409 12.57 5.35 -19.94
CA GLU A 409 12.10 6.02 -18.74
C GLU A 409 11.41 7.34 -19.08
N PHE A 410 10.20 7.54 -18.55
CA PHE A 410 9.48 8.79 -18.70
C PHE A 410 8.64 9.13 -17.47
N LYS A 411 8.26 10.41 -17.39
CA LYS A 411 7.27 10.91 -16.43
C LYS A 411 6.01 11.37 -17.14
N GLY A 412 4.86 10.94 -16.66
CA GLY A 412 3.56 11.24 -17.26
C GLY A 412 2.43 11.44 -16.24
N ASN A 413 1.26 11.88 -16.70
CA ASN A 413 0.06 11.90 -15.84
C ASN A 413 -0.77 10.62 -16.00
N SER A 414 -0.86 10.12 -17.23
CA SER A 414 -1.51 8.85 -17.54
C SER A 414 -0.67 8.07 -18.52
N LEU A 415 -0.78 6.76 -18.45
CA LEU A 415 -0.22 5.85 -19.45
C LEU A 415 -1.23 4.77 -19.78
N GLU A 416 -1.16 4.32 -21.02
CA GLU A 416 -1.88 3.17 -21.54
C GLU A 416 -0.82 2.22 -22.11
N MET A 417 -0.83 0.98 -21.65
CA MET A 417 0.13 -0.03 -22.08
C MET A 417 -0.56 -1.31 -22.55
N VAL A 418 0.02 -1.90 -23.59
CA VAL A 418 -0.34 -3.21 -24.14
C VAL A 418 0.91 -4.08 -24.20
N PHE A 419 0.76 -5.35 -23.83
CA PHE A 419 1.87 -6.30 -23.81
C PHE A 419 1.98 -6.99 -25.16
N THR A 420 3.10 -6.82 -25.86
CA THR A 420 3.36 -7.54 -27.12
C THR A 420 3.88 -8.94 -26.86
N LYS A 421 4.65 -9.11 -25.77
CA LYS A 421 5.23 -10.39 -25.37
C LYS A 421 5.24 -10.50 -23.86
N MET A 422 4.71 -11.60 -23.34
CA MET A 422 4.75 -11.93 -21.92
C MET A 422 5.12 -13.40 -21.72
N PRO A 423 6.10 -13.71 -20.85
CA PRO A 423 6.43 -15.10 -20.55
C PRO A 423 5.30 -15.81 -19.78
N SER A 424 5.03 -17.07 -20.13
CA SER A 424 3.87 -17.82 -19.62
C SER A 424 3.89 -18.06 -18.10
N LYS A 425 5.06 -18.02 -17.45
CA LYS A 425 5.16 -18.22 -16.00
C LYS A 425 4.86 -16.96 -15.17
N TYR A 426 5.00 -15.76 -15.74
CA TYR A 426 4.80 -14.49 -15.04
C TYR A 426 4.04 -13.47 -15.90
N SER A 427 3.00 -13.95 -16.56
CA SER A 427 1.99 -13.15 -17.28
C SER A 427 0.97 -12.49 -16.34
N SER A 428 1.46 -12.00 -15.20
CA SER A 428 0.65 -11.31 -14.19
C SER A 428 1.22 -9.94 -13.94
N ILE A 429 0.35 -9.01 -13.53
CA ILE A 429 0.73 -7.70 -13.03
C ILE A 429 0.27 -7.60 -11.59
N TRP A 430 1.04 -6.89 -10.76
CA TRP A 430 0.71 -6.65 -9.37
C TRP A 430 0.39 -5.18 -9.18
N VAL A 431 -0.86 -4.88 -8.80
CA VAL A 431 -1.31 -3.53 -8.46
C VAL A 431 -1.41 -3.47 -6.93
N ALA A 432 -0.54 -2.70 -6.27
CA ALA A 432 -0.44 -2.67 -4.80
C ALA A 432 -0.34 -4.07 -4.14
N GLY A 433 0.32 -5.01 -4.81
CA GLY A 433 0.49 -6.38 -4.33
C GLY A 433 -0.69 -7.32 -4.64
N GLU A 434 -1.80 -6.81 -5.17
CA GLU A 434 -2.87 -7.64 -5.71
C GLU A 434 -2.48 -8.16 -7.10
N LYS A 435 -2.49 -9.48 -7.28
CA LYS A 435 -2.16 -10.14 -8.53
C LYS A 435 -3.33 -10.09 -9.50
N VAL A 436 -3.08 -9.62 -10.72
CA VAL A 436 -4.01 -9.66 -11.83
C VAL A 436 -3.40 -10.51 -12.92
N ASP A 437 -4.09 -11.61 -13.25
CA ASP A 437 -3.61 -12.62 -14.19
C ASP A 437 -4.05 -12.27 -15.62
N LEU A 438 -3.08 -12.25 -16.55
CA LEU A 438 -3.28 -11.93 -17.97
C LEU A 438 -3.05 -13.16 -18.88
N THR A 439 -3.09 -14.37 -18.30
CA THR A 439 -2.50 -15.60 -18.87
C THR A 439 -2.95 -15.98 -20.28
N GLU A 440 -4.20 -15.72 -20.66
CA GLU A 440 -4.76 -16.18 -21.95
C GLU A 440 -4.88 -15.07 -23.00
N GLU A 441 -4.89 -13.80 -22.60
CA GLU A 441 -5.17 -12.67 -23.49
C GLU A 441 -4.32 -11.41 -23.19
N TYR A 442 -3.09 -11.59 -22.69
CA TYR A 442 -2.20 -10.46 -22.38
C TYR A 442 -1.99 -9.48 -23.55
N ASN A 443 -2.06 -9.97 -24.79
CA ASN A 443 -1.91 -9.18 -26.01
C ASN A 443 -3.14 -8.32 -26.36
N LYS A 444 -4.29 -8.63 -25.76
CA LYS A 444 -5.53 -7.84 -25.89
C LYS A 444 -5.83 -7.05 -24.62
N ALA A 445 -5.20 -7.40 -23.51
CA ALA A 445 -5.36 -6.68 -22.26
C ALA A 445 -4.79 -5.27 -22.37
N ILE A 446 -5.62 -4.28 -22.04
CA ILE A 446 -5.22 -2.87 -22.01
C ILE A 446 -5.10 -2.47 -20.55
N VAL A 447 -3.93 -2.00 -20.15
CA VAL A 447 -3.70 -1.47 -18.80
C VAL A 447 -3.57 0.04 -18.85
N LYS A 448 -4.57 0.73 -18.30
CA LYS A 448 -4.61 2.19 -18.19
C LYS A 448 -4.28 2.58 -16.76
N ILE A 449 -3.27 3.40 -16.58
CA ILE A 449 -2.88 3.91 -15.27
C ILE A 449 -2.90 5.42 -15.31
N GLU A 450 -3.56 6.02 -14.33
CA GLU A 450 -3.73 7.47 -14.21
C GLU A 450 -3.30 7.93 -12.80
N ALA A 451 -2.42 8.92 -12.76
CA ALA A 451 -2.10 9.67 -11.56
C ALA A 451 -3.29 10.58 -11.23
N THR A 452 -4.12 10.13 -10.29
CA THR A 452 -5.34 10.86 -9.96
C THR A 452 -5.02 12.18 -9.28
N LYS A 453 -5.65 13.27 -9.72
CA LYS A 453 -5.61 14.54 -8.99
C LYS A 453 -6.59 14.59 -7.81
N GLN A 454 -7.26 13.46 -7.55
CA GLN A 454 -8.08 13.27 -6.38
C GLN A 454 -7.17 13.05 -5.18
N ARG A 455 -7.49 13.69 -4.07
CA ARG A 455 -6.65 13.69 -2.88
C ARG A 455 -7.46 13.31 -1.68
N PHE A 456 -6.82 12.63 -0.74
CA PHE A 456 -7.41 12.36 0.56
C PHE A 456 -6.37 12.55 1.66
N ASP A 457 -6.86 12.71 2.88
CA ASP A 457 -6.00 12.84 4.04
C ASP A 457 -5.72 11.46 4.62
N MET A 458 -4.44 11.15 4.79
CA MET A 458 -3.99 9.90 5.40
C MET A 458 -3.30 10.19 6.73
N PHE A 459 -3.59 9.40 7.75
CA PHE A 459 -2.83 9.45 9.00
C PHE A 459 -1.44 8.89 8.76
N LEU A 460 -0.43 9.77 8.85
CA LEU A 460 0.97 9.41 8.64
C LEU A 460 1.81 9.98 9.79
N PRO A 461 2.60 9.14 10.48
CA PRO A 461 3.52 9.63 11.49
C PRO A 461 4.61 10.50 10.83
N LYS A 462 5.14 11.47 11.60
CA LYS A 462 6.22 12.35 11.15
C LYS A 462 7.58 11.65 11.24
N ASP A 463 7.86 11.09 12.41
CA ASP A 463 9.10 10.40 12.75
C ASP A 463 8.83 9.30 13.79
N ILE A 464 9.83 8.45 14.06
CA ILE A 464 9.81 7.52 15.19
C ILE A 464 10.24 8.29 16.43
N ARG A 465 9.36 8.40 17.43
CA ARG A 465 9.63 9.17 18.66
C ARG A 465 10.57 8.48 19.63
N LEU A 466 10.57 7.14 19.64
CA LEU A 466 11.31 6.33 20.60
C LEU A 466 12.62 5.81 20.00
N ASN A 467 13.74 6.29 20.53
CA ASN A 467 15.05 5.74 20.22
C ASN A 467 15.29 4.47 21.06
N LEU A 468 15.81 3.40 20.45
CA LEU A 468 16.06 2.14 21.16
C LEU A 468 17.17 2.27 22.21
N ASN A 469 18.05 3.26 22.07
CA ASN A 469 19.12 3.52 23.04
C ASN A 469 18.60 4.10 24.37
N GLU A 470 17.33 4.53 24.42
CA GLU A 470 16.68 5.10 25.61
C GLU A 470 15.94 4.05 26.46
N LEU A 471 15.92 2.78 26.03
CA LEU A 471 15.23 1.64 26.65
C LEU A 471 16.16 0.71 27.41
#